data_AF-A0A9E0BLV8-F1
#
_entry.id   AF-A0A9E0BLV8-F1
#
_cell.length_a   1.000
_cell.length_b   1.000
_cell.length_c   1.000
_cell.angle_alpha   90.00
_cell.angle_beta   90.00
_cell.angle_gamma   90.00
#
_symmetry.space_group_name_H-M   'P 1'
#
loop_
_entity.id
_entity.type
_entity.pdbx_description
1 polymer ?
#
loop_
_entity_poly.entity_id
_entity_poly.type
_entity_poly.pdbx_seq_one_letter_code
_entity_poly.pdbx_strand_id
1 'polypeptide(L)'
;MKKLLIIGGLLGVLTAGGIGVYLFNKPHQSIKSVDAEFQSTAPELVTQFQDNEEAANKQYLGKVVEVNGVVSDIATDEKGVLNITLQGGDLSGVTCQFEKANQESALTLKKGQSVSIKGICTGILMDVVLVDCVVSSNPS
;
A
#
# COMPACT_ATOMS: atom_id res chain seq x y z
N MET A 1 37.82 -36.07 13.56
CA MET A 1 37.17 -35.07 14.45
C MET A 1 37.20 -33.66 13.85
N LYS A 2 38.37 -33.02 13.62
CA LYS A 2 38.45 -31.66 13.02
C LYS A 2 37.74 -31.49 11.66
N LYS A 3 37.81 -32.49 10.78
CA LYS A 3 37.13 -32.48 9.45
C LYS A 3 35.59 -32.45 9.56
N LEU A 4 35.02 -33.08 10.60
CA LEU A 4 33.57 -33.10 10.82
C LEU A 4 33.05 -31.75 11.33
N LEU A 5 33.86 -31.04 12.12
CA LEU A 5 33.54 -29.68 12.57
C LEU A 5 33.57 -28.66 11.42
N ILE A 6 34.53 -28.80 10.49
CA ILE A 6 34.62 -27.95 9.29
C ILE A 6 33.42 -28.19 8.35
N ILE A 7 33.04 -29.45 8.14
CA ILE A 7 31.88 -29.81 7.32
C ILE A 7 30.59 -29.30 7.96
N GLY A 8 30.42 -29.46 9.28
CA GLY A 8 29.26 -28.94 10.00
C GLY A 8 29.15 -27.41 9.94
N GLY A 9 30.28 -26.70 10.07
CA GLY A 9 30.32 -25.24 9.94
C GLY A 9 29.94 -24.75 8.54
N LEU A 10 30.47 -25.39 7.49
CA LEU A 10 30.11 -25.08 6.09
C LEU A 10 28.62 -25.33 5.80
N LEU A 11 28.06 -26.43 6.31
CA LEU A 11 26.63 -26.73 6.15
C LEU A 11 25.76 -25.69 6.84
N GLY A 12 26.14 -25.25 8.05
CA GLY A 12 25.42 -24.21 8.80
C GLY A 12 25.44 -22.85 8.10
N VAL A 13 26.55 -22.48 7.45
CA VAL A 13 26.65 -21.23 6.67
C VAL A 13 25.78 -21.30 5.40
N LEU A 14 25.74 -22.45 4.72
CA LEU A 14 24.91 -22.63 3.53
C LEU A 14 23.42 -22.60 3.85
N THR A 15 22.98 -23.21 4.95
CA THR A 15 21.58 -23.16 5.37
C THR A 15 21.18 -21.77 5.84
N ALA A 16 22.01 -21.09 6.64
CA ALA A 16 21.76 -19.71 7.05
C ALA A 16 21.74 -18.74 5.87
N GLY A 17 22.66 -18.89 4.91
CA GLY A 17 22.67 -18.12 3.66
C GLY A 17 21.43 -18.37 2.80
N GLY A 18 21.00 -19.62 2.67
CA GLY A 18 19.77 -19.99 1.95
C GLY A 18 18.51 -19.40 2.59
N ILE A 19 18.40 -19.43 3.92
CA ILE A 19 17.29 -18.81 4.66
C ILE A 19 17.33 -17.29 4.53
N GLY A 20 18.52 -16.68 4.64
CA GLY A 20 18.70 -15.24 4.46
C GLY A 20 18.25 -14.78 3.09
N VAL A 21 18.67 -15.46 2.02
CA VAL A 21 18.21 -15.19 0.65
C VAL A 21 16.71 -15.42 0.50
N TYR A 22 16.16 -16.49 1.07
CA TYR A 22 14.73 -16.78 0.99
C TYR A 22 13.85 -15.73 1.69
N LEU A 23 14.27 -15.24 2.87
CA LEU A 23 13.57 -14.19 3.59
C LEU A 23 13.70 -12.82 2.90
N PHE A 24 14.86 -12.54 2.29
CA PHE A 24 15.08 -11.30 1.54
C PHE A 24 14.34 -11.29 0.19
N ASN A 25 14.15 -12.47 -0.41
CA ASN A 25 13.53 -12.65 -1.71
C ASN A 25 12.09 -13.17 -1.60
N LYS A 26 11.49 -13.11 -0.41
CA LYS A 26 10.09 -13.45 -0.23
C LYS A 26 9.29 -12.45 -1.08
N PRO A 27 8.59 -12.88 -2.14
CA PRO A 27 7.75 -11.96 -2.89
C PRO A 27 6.77 -11.37 -1.90
N HIS A 28 6.76 -10.04 -1.76
CA HIS A 28 5.67 -9.35 -1.09
C HIS A 28 4.39 -9.94 -1.70
N GLN A 29 3.56 -10.58 -0.89
CA GLN A 29 2.26 -11.06 -1.35
C GLN A 29 1.58 -9.84 -1.95
N SER A 30 1.50 -9.82 -3.28
CA SER A 30 1.09 -8.64 -4.02
C SER A 30 -0.33 -8.31 -3.58
N ILE A 31 -0.57 -7.13 -3.02
CA ILE A 31 -1.91 -6.68 -2.61
C ILE A 31 -2.96 -6.86 -3.71
N LYS A 32 -2.54 -6.92 -4.97
CA LYS A 32 -3.38 -7.32 -6.11
C LYS A 32 -4.24 -8.57 -5.85
N SER A 33 -3.75 -9.56 -5.11
CA SER A 33 -4.48 -10.81 -4.82
C SER A 33 -5.15 -10.83 -3.44
N VAL A 34 -5.08 -9.74 -2.68
CA VAL A 34 -5.70 -9.62 -1.36
C VAL A 34 -7.02 -8.87 -1.51
N ASP A 35 -8.09 -9.48 -1.01
CA ASP A 35 -9.40 -8.83 -0.98
C ASP A 35 -9.41 -7.66 0.00
N ALA A 36 -10.16 -6.62 -0.32
CA ALA A 36 -10.31 -5.50 0.60
C ALA A 36 -11.19 -5.94 1.77
N GLU A 37 -10.73 -5.69 2.99
CA GLU A 37 -11.52 -5.95 4.20
C GLU A 37 -12.65 -4.91 4.35
N PHE A 38 -12.42 -3.71 3.81
CA PHE A 38 -13.37 -2.60 3.85
C PHE A 38 -13.42 -1.89 2.50
N GLN A 39 -14.61 -1.41 2.16
CA GLN A 39 -14.84 -0.54 1.02
C GLN A 39 -15.46 0.77 1.52
N SER A 40 -14.96 1.90 1.03
CA SER A 40 -15.50 3.21 1.38
C SER A 40 -15.31 4.20 0.22
N THR A 41 -15.92 5.37 0.32
CA THR A 41 -15.58 6.51 -0.54
C THR A 41 -14.51 7.37 0.11
N ALA A 42 -13.73 8.10 -0.69
CA ALA A 42 -12.70 8.99 -0.15
C ALA A 42 -13.28 10.03 0.85
N PRO A 43 -14.44 10.68 0.59
CA PRO A 43 -15.04 11.61 1.56
C PRO A 43 -15.49 10.95 2.87
N GLU A 44 -16.11 9.77 2.80
CA GLU A 44 -16.56 9.05 3.99
C GLU A 44 -15.38 8.59 4.84
N LEU A 45 -14.33 8.06 4.20
CA LEU A 45 -13.14 7.61 4.92
C LEU A 45 -12.47 8.78 5.64
N VAL A 46 -12.30 9.91 4.96
CA VAL A 46 -11.76 11.14 5.56
C VAL A 46 -12.63 11.63 6.71
N THR A 47 -13.95 11.67 6.54
CA THR A 47 -14.89 12.09 7.59
C THR A 47 -14.76 11.22 8.83
N GLN A 48 -14.70 9.90 8.66
CA GLN A 48 -14.56 8.97 9.79
C GLN A 48 -13.26 9.18 10.59
N PHE A 49 -12.15 9.46 9.90
CA PHE A 49 -10.89 9.79 10.55
C PHE A 49 -10.92 11.16 11.25
N GLN A 50 -11.59 12.15 10.65
CA GLN A 50 -11.74 13.49 11.25
C GLN A 50 -12.67 13.50 12.47
N ASP A 51 -13.74 12.70 12.44
CA ASP A 51 -14.71 12.59 13.52
C ASP A 51 -14.11 11.88 14.75
N ASN A 52 -13.41 10.75 14.52
CA ASN A 52 -12.76 10.00 15.58
C ASN A 52 -11.60 9.15 15.04
N GLU A 53 -10.41 9.74 15.06
CA GLU A 53 -9.18 9.08 14.62
C GLU A 53 -8.91 7.75 15.36
N GLU A 54 -9.16 7.67 16.68
CA GLU A 54 -8.90 6.44 17.46
C GLU A 54 -9.81 5.30 17.00
N ALA A 55 -11.10 5.58 16.79
CA ALA A 55 -12.05 4.60 16.30
C ALA A 55 -11.74 4.17 14.85
N ALA A 56 -11.42 5.14 13.98
CA ALA A 56 -11.03 4.87 12.61
C ALA A 56 -9.75 4.03 12.53
N ASN A 57 -8.73 4.33 13.35
CA ASN A 57 -7.51 3.52 13.41
C ASN A 57 -7.80 2.09 13.88
N LYS A 58 -8.66 1.88 14.88
CA LYS A 58 -9.09 0.52 15.27
C LYS A 58 -9.78 -0.23 14.12
N GLN A 59 -10.50 0.49 13.27
CA GLN A 59 -11.23 -0.09 12.15
C GLN A 59 -10.36 -0.34 10.92
N TYR A 60 -9.43 0.55 10.57
CA TYR A 60 -8.75 0.56 9.27
C TYR A 60 -7.23 0.35 9.33
N LEU A 61 -6.56 0.73 10.43
CA LEU A 61 -5.09 0.74 10.47
C LEU A 61 -4.51 -0.66 10.23
N GLY A 62 -3.58 -0.75 9.28
CA GLY A 62 -2.93 -2.00 8.88
C GLY A 62 -3.80 -2.94 8.02
N LYS A 63 -5.03 -2.54 7.70
CA LYS A 63 -5.97 -3.33 6.91
C LYS A 63 -6.02 -2.87 5.46
N VAL A 64 -6.44 -3.77 4.59
CA VAL A 64 -6.61 -3.46 3.17
C VAL A 64 -7.98 -2.80 2.95
N VAL A 65 -7.95 -1.55 2.50
CA VAL A 65 -9.16 -0.74 2.24
C VAL A 65 -9.22 -0.42 0.75
N GLU A 66 -10.38 -0.62 0.13
CA GLU A 66 -10.68 -0.14 -1.20
C GLU A 66 -11.46 1.18 -1.12
N VAL A 67 -10.94 2.20 -1.79
CA VAL A 67 -11.46 3.56 -1.76
C VAL A 67 -11.88 3.97 -3.15
N ASN A 68 -13.14 4.34 -3.28
CA ASN A 68 -13.71 4.93 -4.48
C ASN A 68 -13.61 6.46 -4.38
N GLY A 69 -13.08 7.12 -5.40
CA GLY A 69 -12.98 8.58 -5.39
C GLY A 69 -12.61 9.19 -6.72
N VAL A 70 -12.61 10.51 -6.76
CA VAL A 70 -12.18 11.31 -7.91
C VAL A 70 -10.73 11.75 -7.68
N VAL A 71 -9.86 11.56 -8.66
CA VAL A 71 -8.46 11.99 -8.60
C VAL A 71 -8.39 13.52 -8.56
N SER A 72 -7.91 14.08 -7.45
CA SER A 72 -7.68 15.52 -7.28
C SER A 72 -6.23 15.91 -7.60
N ASP A 73 -5.28 15.05 -7.26
CA ASP A 73 -3.85 15.29 -7.52
C ASP A 73 -3.10 14.01 -7.92
N ILE A 74 -2.03 14.20 -8.68
CA ILE A 74 -1.11 13.15 -9.10
C ILE A 74 0.30 13.72 -8.96
N ALA A 75 1.10 13.13 -8.08
CA ALA A 75 2.46 13.55 -7.80
C ALA A 75 3.41 12.36 -7.88
N THR A 76 4.67 12.61 -8.24
CA THR A 76 5.74 11.62 -8.16
C THR A 76 6.86 12.24 -7.36
N ASP A 77 7.34 11.52 -6.33
CA ASP A 77 8.43 12.02 -5.51
C ASP A 77 9.80 11.91 -6.23
N GLU A 78 10.85 12.45 -5.61
CA GLU A 78 12.22 12.41 -6.15
C GLU A 78 12.75 10.98 -6.33
N LYS A 79 12.16 10.00 -5.63
CA LYS A 79 12.52 8.59 -5.73
C LYS A 79 11.74 7.88 -6.83
N GLY A 80 10.80 8.54 -7.51
CA GLY A 80 9.97 7.96 -8.55
C GLY A 80 8.80 7.13 -8.01
N VAL A 81 8.35 7.40 -6.79
CA VAL A 81 7.16 6.79 -6.17
C VAL A 81 5.94 7.64 -6.53
N LEU A 82 4.95 7.00 -7.16
CA LEU A 82 3.71 7.65 -7.54
C LEU A 82 2.76 7.79 -6.35
N ASN A 83 2.22 8.99 -6.15
CA ASN A 83 1.17 9.31 -5.20
C ASN A 83 -0.05 9.85 -5.96
N ILE A 84 -1.22 9.28 -5.70
CA ILE A 84 -2.50 9.75 -6.24
C ILE A 84 -3.36 10.16 -5.07
N THR A 85 -3.84 11.41 -5.08
CA THR A 85 -4.76 11.89 -4.07
C THR A 85 -6.19 11.83 -4.61
N LEU A 86 -7.07 11.17 -3.86
CA LEU A 86 -8.50 11.16 -4.09
C LEU A 86 -9.17 12.25 -3.26
N GLN A 87 -10.11 12.97 -3.87
CA GLN A 87 -10.85 14.05 -3.21
C GLN A 87 -11.71 13.52 -2.04
N GLY A 88 -11.43 14.00 -0.82
CA GLY A 88 -12.20 13.66 0.38
C GLY A 88 -12.96 14.84 1.00
N GLY A 89 -12.43 16.06 0.88
CA GLY A 89 -13.06 17.31 1.30
C GLY A 89 -12.37 18.50 0.64
N ASP A 90 -12.62 19.73 1.13
CA ASP A 90 -12.07 20.94 0.52
C ASP A 90 -10.54 21.03 0.61
N LEU A 91 -9.96 20.55 1.73
CA LEU A 91 -8.53 20.58 2.02
C LEU A 91 -7.97 19.22 2.51
N SER A 92 -8.71 18.14 2.29
CA SER A 92 -8.33 16.80 2.74
C SER A 92 -8.69 15.74 1.70
N GLY A 93 -7.94 14.65 1.70
CA GLY A 93 -8.16 13.55 0.77
C GLY A 93 -7.66 12.22 1.29
N VAL A 94 -7.65 11.25 0.37
CA VAL A 94 -7.00 9.96 0.57
C VAL A 94 -5.80 9.92 -0.36
N THR A 95 -4.60 9.93 0.20
CA THR A 95 -3.35 9.85 -0.56
C THR A 95 -2.94 8.39 -0.68
N CYS A 96 -2.95 7.90 -1.93
CA CYS A 96 -2.62 6.53 -2.31
C CYS A 96 -1.19 6.47 -2.85
N GLN A 97 -0.29 5.86 -2.09
CA GLN A 97 1.11 5.67 -2.45
C GLN A 97 1.30 4.31 -3.13
N PHE A 98 1.80 4.34 -4.37
CA PHE A 98 2.04 3.14 -5.17
C PHE A 98 3.48 2.70 -5.08
N GLU A 99 3.69 1.40 -4.86
CA GLU A 99 5.01 0.80 -5.06
C GLU A 99 5.39 0.83 -6.54
N LYS A 100 6.70 0.96 -6.83
CA LYS A 100 7.19 1.02 -8.22
C LYS A 100 6.77 -0.19 -9.07
N ALA A 101 6.62 -1.35 -8.44
CA ALA A 101 6.18 -2.58 -9.09
C ALA A 101 4.68 -2.60 -9.45
N ASN A 102 3.89 -1.71 -8.84
CA ASN A 102 2.42 -1.71 -8.92
C ASN A 102 1.85 -0.45 -9.57
N GLN A 103 2.67 0.56 -9.85
CA GLN A 103 2.22 1.86 -10.36
C GLN A 103 1.83 1.88 -11.86
N GLU A 104 2.18 0.86 -12.66
CA GLU A 104 1.97 0.88 -14.12
C GLU A 104 0.51 1.15 -14.52
N SER A 105 -0.46 0.51 -13.84
CA SER A 105 -1.88 0.73 -14.11
C SER A 105 -2.36 2.12 -13.71
N ALA A 106 -1.70 2.75 -12.74
CA ALA A 106 -2.03 4.06 -12.22
C ALA A 106 -1.45 5.22 -13.08
N LEU A 107 -0.43 4.96 -13.91
CA LEU A 107 0.19 5.97 -14.79
C LEU A 107 -0.76 6.54 -15.85
N THR A 108 -1.86 5.83 -16.14
CA THR A 108 -2.86 6.26 -17.13
C THR A 108 -3.96 7.14 -16.53
N LEU A 109 -4.03 7.24 -15.20
CA LEU A 109 -5.05 8.01 -14.50
C LEU A 109 -4.82 9.51 -14.70
N LYS A 110 -5.93 10.26 -14.70
CA LYS A 110 -5.92 11.72 -14.89
C LYS A 110 -6.70 12.40 -13.78
N LYS A 111 -6.33 13.64 -13.46
CA LYS A 111 -7.13 14.50 -12.57
C LYS A 111 -8.57 14.60 -13.08
N GLY A 112 -9.54 14.54 -12.17
CA GLY A 112 -10.98 14.53 -12.47
C GLY A 112 -11.55 13.15 -12.82
N GLN A 113 -10.73 12.11 -12.94
CA GLN A 113 -11.20 10.75 -13.20
C GLN A 113 -11.67 10.07 -11.91
N SER A 114 -12.81 9.38 -11.97
CA SER A 114 -13.24 8.46 -10.92
C SER A 114 -12.43 7.17 -10.98
N VAL A 115 -12.01 6.62 -9.84
CA VAL A 115 -11.22 5.38 -9.77
C VAL A 115 -11.46 4.66 -8.44
N SER A 116 -11.27 3.33 -8.44
CA SER A 116 -11.19 2.53 -7.20
C SER A 116 -9.75 2.11 -6.96
N ILE A 117 -9.18 2.53 -5.83
CA ILE A 117 -7.82 2.17 -5.42
C ILE A 117 -7.87 1.37 -4.14
N LYS A 118 -7.14 0.25 -4.09
CA LYS A 118 -6.99 -0.58 -2.89
C LYS A 118 -5.58 -0.40 -2.33
N GLY A 119 -5.44 -0.33 -1.01
CA GLY A 119 -4.14 -0.26 -0.33
C GLY A 119 -4.23 -0.52 1.18
N ILE A 120 -3.09 -0.59 1.86
CA ILE A 120 -3.03 -0.71 3.32
C ILE A 120 -3.18 0.66 3.96
N CYS A 121 -4.15 0.83 4.84
CA CYS A 121 -4.32 2.08 5.56
C CYS A 121 -3.26 2.26 6.66
N THR A 122 -2.62 3.43 6.67
CA THR A 122 -1.59 3.79 7.66
C THR A 122 -2.04 4.92 8.60
N GLY A 123 -3.33 5.25 8.59
CA GLY A 123 -3.92 6.31 9.42
C GLY A 123 -4.08 7.65 8.70
N ILE A 124 -4.24 8.72 9.47
CA ILE A 124 -4.42 10.10 9.00
C ILE A 124 -3.34 11.02 9.57
N LEU A 125 -2.97 12.05 8.81
CA LEU A 125 -2.16 13.18 9.28
C LEU A 125 -2.79 14.49 8.82
N MET A 126 -2.64 14.78 7.52
CA MET A 126 -3.41 15.80 6.79
C MET A 126 -4.44 15.12 5.88
N ASP A 127 -3.97 14.07 5.19
CA ASP A 127 -4.77 13.12 4.45
C ASP A 127 -4.79 11.77 5.14
N VAL A 128 -5.79 10.96 4.82
CA VAL A 128 -5.72 9.52 5.09
C VAL A 128 -4.72 8.91 4.11
N VAL A 129 -3.77 8.13 4.60
CA VAL A 129 -2.70 7.57 3.78
C VAL A 129 -2.92 6.08 3.57
N LEU A 130 -2.86 5.65 2.31
CA LEU A 130 -2.79 4.26 1.91
C LEU A 130 -1.45 3.96 1.24
N VAL A 131 -0.86 2.81 1.56
CA VAL A 131 0.41 2.33 0.97
C VAL A 131 0.24 1.00 0.24
N ASP A 132 1.23 0.63 -0.57
CA ASP A 132 1.20 -0.53 -1.47
C ASP A 132 -0.08 -0.56 -2.33
N CYS A 133 -0.41 0.62 -2.87
CA CYS A 133 -1.65 0.79 -3.60
C CYS A 133 -1.66 0.07 -4.95
N VAL A 134 -2.86 -0.39 -5.33
CA VAL A 134 -3.17 -0.98 -6.62
C VAL A 134 -4.51 -0.45 -7.13
N VAL A 135 -4.62 -0.24 -8.45
CA VAL A 135 -5.90 0.10 -9.07
C VAL A 135 -6.77 -1.17 -9.09
N SER A 136 -7.93 -1.12 -8.43
CA SER A 136 -8.87 -2.26 -8.31
C SER A 136 -9.90 -2.26 -9.44
N SER A 137 -10.41 -1.08 -9.81
CA SER A 137 -11.27 -0.90 -10.96
C SER A 137 -11.09 0.49 -11.56
N ASN A 138 -11.14 0.60 -12.89
CA ASN A 138 -11.08 1.87 -13.61
C ASN A 138 -12.38 2.01 -14.39
N PRO A 139 -13.24 3.00 -14.11
CA PRO A 139 -14.33 3.31 -15.03
C PRO A 139 -13.71 3.80 -16.34
N SER A 140 -14.01 3.06 -17.40
CA SER A 140 -13.67 3.33 -18.81
C SER A 140 -14.11 4.71 -19.26
#